data_AF-A0A9W8F9B8-F1
#
_entry.id   AF-A0A9W8F9B8-F1
#
_cell.length_a   1.000
_cell.length_b   1.000
_cell.length_c   1.000
_cell.angle_alpha   90.00
_cell.angle_beta   90.00
_cell.angle_gamma   90.00
#
_symmetry.space_group_name_H-M   'P 1'
#
loop_
_entity.id
_entity.type
_entity.pdbx_description
1 polymer ?
#
loop_
_entity_poly.entity_id
_entity_poly.type
_entity_poly.pdbx_seq_one_letter_code
_entity_poly.pdbx_strand_id
1 'polypeptide(L)'
;MSSFKKRVPASQPKPPPATRVNPHSAQLLVSTGVPALDDVLGGGLPVGGVLLIEQDRQTGYSNTLLSYFASQAIAAGHKLCIINADRDVNLASQLPGWAGVSRGVSEPGTSTGAEAGQGDAGNKLQIAWRYQNLPRVDGREVNTQDHSKPSAAGSSSTTAATDTPYCENFDLSMRIPQQVIDRACVEIVDGDAIARGMSGTENKSGDMYTYVLQKISALINDGFSSLKPLPLSTERNILRIELRSLGSGFWRGSDPNAILMFLHGLRGLLRYSYAACVISFPAYLYEEAGVRLPIVRRIEHLCDAVIELESFEGSNATPSSIVARQIKGEAASTSQEYHGFLHIHKLPRLNSLTASMGRLSLLHTGGGSANNLAFRLRRKKFSIETYHLPIEGGVTERRVPAKEESSTSRLPSGAGCGSTPGRKDPLEF
;
A
#
# COMPACT_ATOMS: atom_id res chain seq x y z
N MET A 1 46.55 5.92 -1.27
CA MET A 1 45.47 5.00 -1.69
C MET A 1 45.19 4.04 -0.55
N SER A 2 44.11 4.24 0.21
CA SER A 2 43.78 3.41 1.37
C SER A 2 43.14 2.11 0.88
N SER A 3 43.90 1.00 0.90
CA SER A 3 43.48 -0.33 0.41
C SER A 3 42.88 -1.19 1.52
N PHE A 4 41.93 -0.65 2.29
CA PHE A 4 41.14 -1.48 3.20
C PHE A 4 40.15 -2.36 2.41
N LYS A 5 40.62 -3.52 1.95
CA LYS A 5 39.72 -4.61 1.57
C LYS A 5 39.14 -5.21 2.86
N LYS A 6 37.90 -4.84 3.17
CA LYS A 6 37.15 -5.43 4.28
C LYS A 6 37.07 -6.94 4.02
N ARG A 7 37.70 -7.74 4.88
CA ARG A 7 37.57 -9.21 4.87
C ARG A 7 36.10 -9.52 5.14
N VAL A 8 35.33 -9.80 4.09
CA VAL A 8 33.96 -10.33 4.24
C VAL A 8 34.15 -11.80 4.62
N PRO A 9 33.73 -12.24 5.83
CA PRO A 9 33.80 -13.65 6.18
C PRO A 9 32.99 -14.46 5.15
N ALA A 10 33.56 -15.56 4.67
CA ALA A 10 33.08 -16.35 3.52
C ALA A 10 31.72 -17.06 3.73
N SER A 11 31.02 -16.81 4.83
CA SER A 11 29.73 -17.42 5.15
C SER A 11 28.88 -16.46 5.98
N GLN A 12 28.42 -15.36 5.37
CA GLN A 12 27.24 -14.68 5.92
C GLN A 12 26.01 -15.45 5.45
N PRO A 13 25.08 -15.81 6.34
CA PRO A 13 23.84 -16.47 5.94
C PRO A 13 23.11 -15.55 4.96
N LYS A 14 22.83 -16.09 3.77
CA LYS A 14 22.09 -15.37 2.72
C LYS A 14 20.72 -14.97 3.29
N PRO A 15 20.28 -13.71 3.11
CA PRO A 15 18.93 -13.33 3.52
C PRO A 15 17.90 -14.15 2.73
N PRO A 16 16.69 -14.35 3.29
CA PRO A 16 15.59 -14.96 2.57
C PRO A 16 15.34 -14.26 1.21
N PRO A 17 14.86 -14.99 0.19
CA PRO A 17 14.58 -14.42 -1.13
C PRO A 17 13.60 -13.23 -1.05
N ALA A 18 13.66 -12.32 -2.03
CA ALA A 18 12.74 -11.16 -2.13
C ALA A 18 12.58 -10.34 -0.83
N THR A 19 13.64 -10.25 -0.02
CA THR A 19 13.70 -9.39 1.17
C THR A 19 14.70 -8.24 0.96
N ARG A 20 14.49 -7.14 1.69
CA ARG A 20 15.37 -5.97 1.65
C ARG A 20 15.72 -5.54 3.07
N VAL A 21 16.96 -5.14 3.32
CA VAL A 21 17.33 -4.54 4.61
C VAL A 21 17.07 -3.03 4.56
N ASN A 22 16.31 -2.52 5.51
CA ASN A 22 16.14 -1.08 5.71
C ASN A 22 17.48 -0.49 6.17
N PRO A 23 18.05 0.49 5.46
CA PRO A 23 19.36 1.06 5.80
C PRO A 23 19.37 1.83 7.13
N HIS A 24 18.21 2.29 7.62
CA HIS A 24 18.12 3.08 8.85
C HIS A 24 17.80 2.24 10.09
N SER A 25 16.83 1.33 9.98
CA SER A 25 16.41 0.49 11.12
C SER A 25 17.09 -0.88 11.17
N ALA A 26 17.92 -1.19 10.16
CA ALA A 26 18.57 -2.50 9.97
C ALA A 26 17.58 -3.68 9.97
N GLN A 27 16.31 -3.42 9.66
CA GLN A 27 15.27 -4.44 9.60
C GLN A 27 15.20 -5.11 8.25
N LEU A 28 14.95 -6.41 8.30
CA LEU A 28 14.50 -7.13 7.13
C LEU A 28 13.06 -6.72 6.80
N LEU A 29 12.82 -6.29 5.57
CA LEU A 29 11.53 -5.86 5.06
C LEU A 29 11.05 -6.84 4.00
N VAL A 30 9.73 -6.95 3.90
CA VAL A 30 9.02 -7.61 2.82
C VAL A 30 8.07 -6.63 2.14
N SER A 31 7.96 -6.75 0.81
CA SER A 31 7.02 -5.91 0.05
C SER A 31 5.57 -6.27 0.35
N THR A 32 4.71 -5.27 0.46
CA THR A 32 3.24 -5.40 0.51
C THR A 32 2.64 -5.80 -0.84
N GLY A 33 3.42 -5.79 -1.93
CA GLY A 33 2.96 -5.95 -3.30
C GLY A 33 2.46 -4.65 -3.95
N VAL A 34 2.34 -3.57 -3.17
CA VAL A 34 1.99 -2.23 -3.67
C VAL A 34 3.18 -1.30 -3.42
N PRO A 35 3.95 -0.91 -4.46
CA PRO A 35 5.16 -0.08 -4.28
C PRO A 35 4.91 1.23 -3.52
N ALA A 36 3.76 1.88 -3.76
CA ALA A 36 3.40 3.11 -3.07
C ALA A 36 3.11 2.89 -1.58
N LEU A 37 2.54 1.74 -1.20
CA LEU A 37 2.33 1.39 0.20
C LEU A 37 3.67 1.03 0.87
N ASP A 38 4.58 0.38 0.15
CA ASP A 38 5.94 0.12 0.64
C ASP A 38 6.67 1.44 0.93
N ASP A 39 6.56 2.44 0.04
CA ASP A 39 7.12 3.78 0.26
C ASP A 39 6.56 4.43 1.53
N VAL A 40 5.23 4.39 1.71
CA VAL A 40 4.54 4.87 2.92
C VAL A 40 5.05 4.17 4.19
N LEU A 41 5.30 2.87 4.14
CA LEU A 41 5.81 2.11 5.29
C LEU A 41 7.32 2.28 5.54
N GLY A 42 8.01 3.07 4.70
CA GLY A 42 9.46 3.28 4.80
C GLY A 42 10.29 2.19 4.13
N GLY A 43 9.79 1.65 3.02
CA GLY A 43 10.42 0.65 2.16
C GLY A 43 9.74 -0.72 2.14
N GLY A 44 8.71 -0.95 2.95
CA GLY A 44 7.98 -2.21 3.06
C GLY A 44 7.58 -2.55 4.50
N LEU A 45 6.98 -3.72 4.70
CA LEU A 45 6.58 -4.22 6.01
C LEU A 45 7.75 -4.92 6.71
N PRO A 46 8.13 -4.53 7.94
CA PRO A 46 9.16 -5.23 8.68
C PRO A 46 8.78 -6.68 9.01
N VAL A 47 9.75 -7.59 8.83
CA VAL A 47 9.67 -8.95 9.36
C VAL A 47 9.60 -8.88 10.88
N GLY A 48 8.67 -9.63 11.46
CA GLY A 48 8.27 -9.59 12.86
C GLY A 48 7.27 -8.47 13.20
N GLY A 49 6.73 -7.79 12.19
CA GLY A 49 5.74 -6.70 12.33
C GLY A 49 4.30 -7.11 11.98
N VAL A 50 3.37 -6.29 12.48
CA VAL A 50 1.92 -6.38 12.17
C VAL A 50 1.44 -5.08 11.51
N LEU A 51 0.89 -5.20 10.30
CA LEU A 51 0.15 -4.13 9.63
C LEU A 51 -1.35 -4.34 9.80
N LEU A 52 -2.04 -3.35 10.37
CA LEU A 52 -3.48 -3.28 10.44
C LEU A 52 -4.01 -2.41 9.29
N ILE A 53 -4.96 -2.93 8.54
CA ILE A 53 -5.71 -2.23 7.51
C ILE A 53 -7.15 -2.11 8.01
N GLU A 54 -7.55 -0.91 8.38
CA GLU A 54 -8.93 -0.62 8.71
C GLU A 54 -9.74 -0.53 7.42
N GLN A 55 -10.76 -1.38 7.35
CA GLN A 55 -11.62 -1.50 6.18
C GLN A 55 -12.60 -0.33 6.13
N ASP A 56 -12.96 0.06 4.92
CA ASP A 56 -14.10 0.93 4.68
C ASP A 56 -15.42 0.13 4.69
N ARG A 57 -16.55 0.84 4.79
CA ARG A 57 -17.87 0.22 5.04
C ARG A 57 -18.46 -0.53 3.84
N GLN A 58 -18.23 -0.06 2.62
CA GLN A 58 -19.03 -0.49 1.46
C GLN A 58 -18.22 -1.05 0.29
N THR A 59 -16.89 -0.96 0.32
CA THR A 59 -16.05 -1.44 -0.78
C THR A 59 -15.12 -2.58 -0.36
N GLY A 60 -14.42 -3.15 -1.35
CA GLY A 60 -13.45 -4.23 -1.18
C GLY A 60 -11.99 -3.79 -1.34
N TYR A 61 -11.66 -2.51 -1.13
CA TYR A 61 -10.28 -2.02 -1.35
C TYR A 61 -9.27 -2.67 -0.40
N SER A 62 -9.67 -2.95 0.85
CA SER A 62 -8.86 -3.70 1.80
C SER A 62 -8.51 -5.11 1.28
N ASN A 63 -9.50 -5.84 0.73
CA ASN A 63 -9.31 -7.13 0.08
C ASN A 63 -8.38 -7.05 -1.14
N THR A 64 -8.41 -5.93 -1.86
CA THR A 64 -7.47 -5.68 -2.96
C THR A 64 -6.03 -5.61 -2.44
N LEU A 65 -5.76 -4.84 -1.38
CA LEU A 65 -4.44 -4.77 -0.75
C LEU A 65 -3.96 -6.13 -0.21
N LEU A 66 -4.86 -6.89 0.41
CA LEU A 66 -4.56 -8.25 0.85
C LEU A 66 -4.21 -9.17 -0.34
N SER A 67 -4.91 -9.04 -1.46
CA SER A 67 -4.63 -9.81 -2.68
C SER A 67 -3.26 -9.48 -3.27
N TYR A 68 -2.81 -8.23 -3.21
CA TYR A 68 -1.43 -7.86 -3.55
C TYR A 68 -0.42 -8.53 -2.61
N PHE A 69 -0.68 -8.50 -1.29
CA PHE A 69 0.19 -9.10 -0.30
C PHE A 69 0.35 -10.62 -0.50
N ALA A 70 -0.75 -11.31 -0.79
CA ALA A 70 -0.78 -12.72 -1.13
C ALA A 70 -0.07 -13.04 -2.45
N SER A 71 -0.33 -12.25 -3.51
CA SER A 71 0.31 -12.44 -4.82
C SER A 71 1.82 -12.23 -4.74
N GLN A 72 2.27 -11.26 -3.95
CA GLN A 72 3.69 -11.05 -3.66
C GLN A 72 4.31 -12.19 -2.85
N ALA A 73 3.55 -12.87 -2.00
CA ALA A 73 4.03 -14.07 -1.32
C ALA A 73 4.32 -15.19 -2.33
N ILE A 74 3.38 -15.45 -3.24
CA ILE A 74 3.50 -16.49 -4.27
C ILE A 74 4.66 -16.18 -5.21
N ALA A 75 4.75 -14.96 -5.73
CA ALA A 75 5.83 -14.57 -6.64
C ALA A 75 7.21 -14.65 -5.99
N ALA A 76 7.31 -14.34 -4.70
CA ALA A 76 8.55 -14.42 -3.94
C ALA A 76 8.94 -15.84 -3.50
N GLY A 77 8.05 -16.83 -3.65
CA GLY A 77 8.25 -18.19 -3.10
C GLY A 77 8.17 -18.26 -1.57
N HIS A 78 7.51 -17.28 -0.94
CA HIS A 78 7.28 -17.27 0.51
C HIS A 78 6.14 -18.22 0.90
N LYS A 79 6.18 -18.75 2.14
CA LYS A 79 5.02 -19.46 2.69
C LYS A 79 3.93 -18.45 3.01
N LEU A 80 2.71 -18.69 2.54
CA LEU A 80 1.55 -17.84 2.78
C LEU A 80 0.54 -18.59 3.64
N CYS A 81 0.09 -17.99 4.74
CA CYS A 81 -1.02 -18.49 5.55
C CYS A 81 -2.15 -17.46 5.54
N ILE A 82 -3.30 -17.83 4.97
CA ILE A 82 -4.49 -16.98 4.92
C ILE A 82 -5.51 -17.54 5.89
N ILE A 83 -5.91 -16.73 6.86
CA ILE A 83 -6.91 -17.10 7.86
C ILE A 83 -8.13 -16.20 7.65
N ASN A 84 -9.27 -16.84 7.38
CA ASN A 84 -10.55 -16.18 7.23
C ASN A 84 -11.57 -16.92 8.08
N ALA A 85 -12.24 -16.22 9.01
CA ALA A 85 -13.29 -16.84 9.82
C ALA A 85 -14.60 -17.04 9.03
N ASP A 86 -14.76 -16.34 7.91
CA ASP A 86 -15.85 -16.57 6.95
C ASP A 86 -15.51 -17.77 6.03
N ARG A 87 -16.42 -18.09 5.11
CA ARG A 87 -16.29 -19.19 4.15
C ARG A 87 -15.52 -18.79 2.91
N ASP A 88 -14.82 -19.78 2.34
CA ASP A 88 -14.23 -19.84 1.00
C ASP A 88 -13.41 -18.63 0.53
N VAL A 89 -12.09 -18.78 0.56
CA VAL A 89 -11.17 -17.87 -0.14
C VAL A 89 -10.83 -18.44 -1.52
N ASN A 90 -11.53 -17.98 -2.57
CA ASN A 90 -11.19 -18.34 -3.95
C ASN A 90 -10.00 -17.50 -4.45
N LEU A 91 -8.79 -18.01 -4.25
CA LEU A 91 -7.54 -17.32 -4.61
C LEU A 91 -7.41 -17.07 -6.11
N ALA A 92 -7.74 -18.05 -6.96
CA ALA A 92 -7.58 -17.92 -8.42
C ALA A 92 -8.38 -16.74 -9.00
N SER A 93 -9.54 -16.45 -8.42
CA SER A 93 -10.39 -15.34 -8.84
C SER A 93 -9.95 -13.96 -8.33
N GLN A 94 -9.18 -13.92 -7.23
CA GLN A 94 -8.88 -12.69 -6.50
C GLN A 94 -7.43 -12.19 -6.71
N LEU A 95 -6.48 -13.11 -6.87
CA LEU A 95 -5.06 -12.75 -6.86
C LEU A 95 -4.59 -12.15 -8.19
N PRO A 96 -4.07 -10.91 -8.20
CA PRO A 96 -3.55 -10.30 -9.41
C PRO A 96 -2.32 -11.04 -9.97
N GLY A 97 -2.28 -11.16 -11.30
CA GLY A 97 -1.14 -11.73 -12.01
C GLY A 97 0.00 -10.72 -12.20
N TRP A 98 1.18 -11.19 -12.60
CA TRP A 98 2.31 -10.34 -13.02
C TRP A 98 2.88 -10.84 -14.36
N ALA A 99 3.65 -9.99 -15.05
CA ALA A 99 4.12 -10.27 -16.41
C ALA A 99 4.96 -11.55 -16.55
N GLY A 100 5.65 -11.97 -15.47
CA GLY A 100 6.43 -13.21 -15.43
C GLY A 100 5.58 -14.48 -15.45
N VAL A 101 4.32 -14.41 -15.01
CA VAL A 101 3.40 -15.57 -14.92
C VAL A 101 2.99 -16.08 -16.29
N SER A 102 2.79 -15.17 -17.25
CA SER A 102 2.34 -15.52 -18.60
C SER A 102 3.42 -16.22 -19.44
N ARG A 103 4.69 -16.13 -19.06
CA ARG A 103 5.81 -16.79 -19.78
C ARG A 103 6.07 -18.23 -19.34
N GLY A 104 5.52 -18.66 -18.20
CA GLY A 104 5.69 -20.01 -17.67
C GLY A 104 4.66 -21.02 -18.18
N VAL A 105 3.67 -20.57 -18.95
CA VAL A 105 2.67 -21.42 -19.61
C VAL A 105 2.94 -21.37 -21.11
N SER A 106 3.91 -22.16 -21.56
CA SER A 106 4.09 -22.41 -22.99
C SER A 106 2.90 -23.23 -23.47
N GLU A 107 1.98 -22.63 -24.22
CA GLU A 107 1.10 -23.40 -25.10
C GLU A 107 1.96 -24.06 -26.20
N PRO A 108 1.72 -25.34 -26.54
CA PRO A 108 2.42 -25.99 -27.64
C PRO A 108 2.06 -25.28 -28.95
N GLY A 109 3.12 -24.92 -29.69
CA GLY A 109 3.07 -23.94 -30.77
C GLY A 109 2.09 -24.25 -31.90
N THR A 110 1.52 -23.18 -32.45
CA THR A 110 1.07 -23.16 -33.84
C THR A 110 1.73 -21.96 -34.51
N SER A 111 2.75 -22.24 -35.31
CA SER A 111 3.37 -21.31 -36.23
C SER A 111 2.36 -20.89 -37.29
N THR A 112 1.98 -19.62 -37.32
CA THR A 112 1.46 -19.00 -38.54
C THR A 112 2.24 -17.70 -38.76
N GLY A 113 2.97 -17.67 -39.86
CA GLY A 113 3.75 -16.52 -40.29
C GLY A 113 2.82 -15.38 -40.71
N ALA A 114 3.22 -14.17 -40.37
CA ALA A 114 2.68 -12.96 -40.97
C ALA A 114 3.85 -11.97 -41.18
N GLU A 115 3.86 -11.42 -42.37
CA GLU A 115 4.99 -10.81 -43.06
C GLU A 115 5.40 -9.45 -42.49
N ALA A 116 6.67 -9.12 -42.74
CA ALA A 116 7.30 -7.86 -42.39
C ALA A 116 6.80 -6.71 -43.27
N GLY A 117 6.22 -5.69 -42.66
CA GLY A 117 6.05 -4.36 -43.24
C GLY A 117 7.07 -3.39 -42.65
N GLN A 118 8.01 -2.92 -43.48
CA GLN A 118 8.92 -1.83 -43.15
C GLN A 118 8.17 -0.49 -43.11
N GLY A 119 8.39 0.31 -42.07
CA GLY A 119 7.78 1.63 -41.91
C GLY A 119 8.55 2.50 -40.91
N ASP A 120 9.55 3.19 -41.45
CA ASP A 120 10.14 4.49 -41.09
C ASP A 120 10.31 4.92 -39.62
N ALA A 121 11.57 5.16 -39.27
CA ALA A 121 12.02 5.68 -37.98
C ALA A 121 12.31 7.18 -38.11
N GLY A 122 11.50 8.02 -37.47
CA GLY A 122 11.71 9.47 -37.52
C GLY A 122 11.09 10.22 -36.34
N ASN A 123 11.96 10.69 -35.46
CA ASN A 123 11.80 11.91 -34.64
C ASN A 123 11.19 11.78 -33.22
N LYS A 124 11.99 11.27 -32.26
CA LYS A 124 11.73 11.43 -30.82
C LYS A 124 12.46 12.68 -30.30
N LEU A 125 11.74 13.80 -30.17
CA LEU A 125 12.24 15.06 -29.63
C LEU A 125 12.67 14.89 -28.15
N GLN A 126 13.99 14.95 -27.90
CA GLN A 126 14.58 14.98 -26.54
C GLN A 126 14.70 16.43 -26.06
N ILE A 127 13.76 16.91 -25.24
CA ILE A 127 13.80 18.28 -24.70
C ILE A 127 14.27 18.32 -23.23
N ALA A 128 14.33 17.19 -22.50
CA ALA A 128 14.73 17.24 -21.09
C ALA A 128 15.47 15.97 -20.59
N TRP A 129 16.76 15.87 -20.90
CA TRP A 129 17.69 14.86 -20.36
C TRP A 129 17.77 14.87 -18.82
N ARG A 130 17.54 16.03 -18.18
CA ARG A 130 17.69 16.19 -16.72
C ARG A 130 16.70 15.40 -15.86
N TYR A 131 15.54 14.97 -16.38
CA TYR A 131 14.54 14.23 -15.60
C TYR A 131 14.56 12.71 -15.81
N GLN A 132 15.57 12.20 -16.52
CA GLN A 132 15.68 10.78 -16.82
C GLN A 132 16.12 9.95 -15.60
N ASN A 133 16.76 10.58 -14.61
CA ASN A 133 17.37 9.90 -13.46
C ASN A 133 16.72 10.23 -12.10
N LEU A 134 15.53 10.84 -12.06
CA LEU A 134 14.82 11.02 -10.78
C LEU A 134 14.16 9.69 -10.35
N PRO A 135 14.20 9.34 -9.05
CA PRO A 135 13.38 8.26 -8.52
C PRO A 135 11.91 8.59 -8.78
N ARG A 136 11.27 7.87 -9.70
CA ARG A 136 9.84 8.01 -10.00
C ARG A 136 9.08 7.00 -9.15
N VAL A 137 8.17 7.47 -8.32
CA VAL A 137 7.05 6.67 -7.84
C VAL A 137 5.93 6.93 -8.85
N ASP A 138 5.55 5.88 -9.57
CA ASP A 138 4.74 5.93 -10.78
C ASP A 138 3.48 6.79 -10.66
N GLY A 139 3.42 7.89 -11.43
CA GLY A 139 2.24 8.77 -11.49
C GLY A 139 1.85 9.28 -12.89
N ARG A 140 2.60 8.97 -13.97
CA ARG A 140 2.21 9.40 -15.32
C ARG A 140 2.90 8.55 -16.40
N GLU A 141 2.13 7.69 -17.08
CA GLU A 141 2.62 7.00 -18.27
C GLU A 141 2.64 7.97 -19.46
N VAL A 142 3.83 8.23 -20.00
CA VAL A 142 3.99 8.42 -21.45
C VAL A 142 4.61 7.13 -21.96
N ASN A 143 3.91 6.51 -22.89
CA ASN A 143 4.26 5.26 -23.54
C ASN A 143 5.65 5.37 -24.20
N THR A 144 6.67 4.75 -23.60
CA THR A 144 7.91 4.42 -24.32
C THR A 144 8.37 3.04 -23.90
N GLN A 145 8.21 2.08 -24.80
CA GLN A 145 8.99 0.86 -24.82
C GLN A 145 10.47 1.25 -24.74
N ASP A 146 11.23 0.70 -23.78
CA ASP A 146 12.68 0.80 -23.82
C ASP A 146 13.34 -0.52 -23.47
N HIS A 147 14.20 -0.93 -24.40
CA HIS A 147 15.13 -2.04 -24.33
C HIS A 147 16.17 -1.79 -23.23
N SER A 148 16.24 -2.67 -22.23
CA SER A 148 17.36 -2.73 -21.31
C SER A 148 18.56 -3.41 -21.99
N LYS A 149 19.48 -2.60 -22.53
CA LYS A 149 20.89 -3.00 -22.68
C LYS A 149 21.70 -2.43 -21.49
N PRO A 150 22.60 -3.22 -20.88
CA PRO A 150 23.38 -2.78 -19.74
C PRO A 150 24.62 -2.02 -20.21
N SER A 151 24.84 -0.80 -19.70
CA SER A 151 26.15 -0.14 -19.79
C SER A 151 26.84 -0.23 -18.43
N ALA A 152 28.02 -0.84 -18.46
CA ALA A 152 28.87 -1.19 -17.34
C ALA A 152 29.59 0.03 -16.72
N ALA A 153 29.81 -0.02 -15.41
CA ALA A 153 31.15 0.03 -14.80
C ALA A 153 31.04 -0.11 -13.27
N GLY A 154 31.41 -1.29 -12.75
CA GLY A 154 31.46 -1.60 -11.33
C GLY A 154 31.49 -3.11 -11.10
N SER A 155 32.63 -3.75 -11.36
CA SER A 155 32.78 -5.21 -11.29
C SER A 155 32.65 -5.75 -9.86
N SER A 156 31.83 -6.78 -9.65
CA SER A 156 32.31 -8.07 -9.11
C SER A 156 31.22 -9.14 -9.09
N SER A 157 31.63 -10.33 -9.56
CA SER A 157 31.09 -11.69 -9.39
C SER A 157 29.77 -12.07 -10.06
N THR A 158 29.95 -12.72 -11.19
CA THR A 158 29.10 -13.74 -11.81
C THR A 158 28.73 -14.87 -10.85
N THR A 159 27.46 -14.94 -10.47
CA THR A 159 26.72 -16.20 -10.25
C THR A 159 25.27 -15.96 -10.68
N ALA A 160 24.76 -16.80 -11.58
CA ALA A 160 23.38 -16.77 -12.03
C ALA A 160 22.46 -17.26 -10.89
N ALA A 161 22.18 -16.39 -9.92
CA ALA A 161 21.00 -16.52 -9.08
C ALA A 161 19.85 -15.90 -9.87
N THR A 162 18.75 -16.64 -10.04
CA THR A 162 17.47 -16.06 -10.45
C THR A 162 17.10 -14.99 -9.42
N ASP A 163 17.40 -13.73 -9.73
CA ASP A 163 17.22 -12.62 -8.81
C ASP A 163 15.73 -12.30 -8.71
N THR A 164 15.03 -12.97 -7.79
CA THR A 164 13.60 -12.76 -7.57
C THR A 164 13.38 -11.31 -7.12
N PRO A 165 12.57 -10.52 -7.85
CA PRO A 165 12.41 -9.11 -7.54
C PRO A 165 11.78 -8.91 -6.16
N TYR A 166 12.18 -7.82 -5.49
CA TYR A 166 11.65 -7.46 -4.17
C TYR A 166 10.13 -7.22 -4.17
N CYS A 167 9.63 -6.58 -5.23
CA CYS A 167 8.22 -6.28 -5.48
C CYS A 167 7.97 -6.52 -6.97
N GLU A 168 6.96 -7.32 -7.31
CA GLU A 168 6.56 -7.55 -8.68
C GLU A 168 5.65 -6.44 -9.21
N ASN A 169 5.61 -6.30 -10.53
CA ASN A 169 4.66 -5.42 -11.20
C ASN A 169 3.37 -6.20 -11.51
N PHE A 170 2.43 -6.16 -10.57
CA PHE A 170 1.13 -6.80 -10.71
C PHE A 170 0.18 -6.02 -11.64
N ASP A 171 -0.64 -6.77 -12.39
CA ASP A 171 -1.73 -6.26 -13.22
C ASP A 171 -3.07 -6.85 -12.71
N LEU A 172 -3.93 -5.99 -12.19
CA LEU A 172 -5.28 -6.33 -11.70
C LEU A 172 -6.24 -6.82 -12.80
N SER A 173 -5.89 -6.68 -14.07
CA SER A 173 -6.64 -7.27 -15.18
C SER A 173 -6.21 -8.71 -15.49
N MET A 174 -5.13 -9.18 -14.86
CA MET A 174 -4.62 -10.54 -14.97
C MET A 174 -4.88 -11.32 -13.67
N ARG A 175 -4.89 -12.65 -13.76
CA ARG A 175 -5.00 -13.55 -12.60
C ARG A 175 -3.87 -14.55 -12.58
N ILE A 176 -3.48 -14.99 -11.39
CA ILE A 176 -2.53 -16.09 -11.22
C ILE A 176 -3.21 -17.40 -11.66
N PRO A 177 -2.64 -18.17 -12.61
CA PRO A 177 -3.16 -19.48 -12.98
C PRO A 177 -3.16 -20.44 -11.80
N GLN A 178 -4.17 -21.31 -11.72
CA GLN A 178 -4.32 -22.30 -10.66
C GLN A 178 -3.06 -23.17 -10.48
N GLN A 179 -2.41 -23.56 -11.59
CA GLN A 179 -1.18 -24.37 -11.56
C GLN A 179 -0.03 -23.71 -10.77
N VAL A 180 0.04 -22.37 -10.78
CA VAL A 180 1.05 -21.62 -10.02
C VAL A 180 0.68 -21.58 -8.54
N ILE A 181 -0.62 -21.43 -8.23
CA ILE A 181 -1.15 -21.46 -6.87
C ILE A 181 -0.91 -22.85 -6.24
N ASP A 182 -1.18 -23.93 -6.99
CA ASP A 182 -1.04 -25.31 -6.51
C ASP A 182 0.43 -25.68 -6.22
N ARG A 183 1.38 -25.07 -6.93
CA ARG A 183 2.83 -25.25 -6.70
C ARG A 183 3.35 -24.37 -5.55
N ALA A 184 2.61 -23.34 -5.17
CA ALA A 184 3.02 -22.42 -4.13
C ALA A 184 2.74 -22.99 -2.73
N CYS A 185 3.51 -22.56 -1.73
CA CYS A 185 3.31 -22.97 -0.35
C CYS A 185 2.24 -22.08 0.30
N VAL A 186 0.97 -22.35 -0.01
CA VAL A 186 -0.19 -21.60 0.51
C VAL A 186 -1.03 -22.50 1.41
N GLU A 187 -1.29 -22.03 2.62
CA GLU A 187 -2.19 -22.68 3.59
C GLU A 187 -3.38 -21.77 3.86
N ILE A 188 -4.59 -22.23 3.52
CA ILE A 188 -5.83 -21.52 3.81
C ILE A 188 -6.49 -22.17 5.02
N VAL A 189 -6.86 -21.34 5.99
CA VAL A 189 -7.60 -21.74 7.19
C VAL A 189 -8.92 -20.97 7.18
N ASP A 190 -9.97 -21.62 6.71
CA ASP A 190 -11.33 -21.09 6.68
C ASP A 190 -12.07 -21.31 8.00
N GLY A 191 -13.25 -20.69 8.14
CA GLY A 191 -14.09 -20.81 9.35
C GLY A 191 -14.47 -22.25 9.69
N ASP A 192 -14.69 -23.10 8.68
CA ASP A 192 -15.07 -24.50 8.88
C ASP A 192 -13.86 -25.34 9.37
N ALA A 193 -12.65 -25.06 8.87
CA ALA A 193 -11.40 -25.65 9.32
C ALA A 193 -11.08 -25.22 10.76
N ILE A 194 -11.34 -23.96 11.12
CA ILE A 194 -11.23 -23.48 12.50
C ILE A 194 -12.23 -24.23 13.39
N ALA A 195 -13.50 -24.35 12.98
CA ALA A 195 -14.53 -25.06 13.72
C ALA A 195 -14.18 -26.54 13.94
N ARG A 196 -13.75 -27.25 12.88
CA ARG A 196 -13.28 -28.64 12.96
C ARG A 196 -12.07 -28.78 13.89
N GLY A 197 -11.10 -27.88 13.75
CA GLY A 197 -9.88 -27.87 14.56
C GLY A 197 -10.17 -27.66 16.05
N MET A 198 -11.10 -26.77 16.39
CA MET A 198 -11.50 -26.53 17.78
C MET A 198 -12.13 -27.76 18.42
N SER A 199 -12.94 -28.52 17.68
CA SER A 199 -13.60 -29.74 18.19
C SER A 199 -12.62 -30.85 18.62
N GLY A 200 -11.41 -30.86 18.06
CA GLY A 200 -10.35 -31.83 18.38
C GLY A 200 -9.37 -31.37 19.46
N THR A 201 -9.53 -30.16 20.00
CA THR A 201 -8.61 -29.58 21.00
C THR A 201 -9.26 -29.47 22.38
N GLU A 202 -8.47 -29.39 23.46
CA GLU A 202 -8.97 -29.11 24.82
C GLU A 202 -9.55 -27.68 24.98
N ASN A 203 -9.79 -26.96 23.88
CA ASN A 203 -10.33 -25.60 23.87
C ASN A 203 -11.84 -25.62 24.19
N LYS A 204 -12.17 -25.91 25.45
CA LYS A 204 -13.55 -26.00 25.97
C LYS A 204 -14.35 -24.70 25.82
N SER A 205 -13.69 -23.56 25.59
CA SER A 205 -14.30 -22.24 25.47
C SER A 205 -14.85 -21.93 24.08
N GLY A 206 -14.46 -22.67 23.04
CA GLY A 206 -14.84 -22.37 21.65
C GLY A 206 -14.24 -21.05 21.12
N ASP A 207 -13.17 -20.55 21.73
CA ASP A 207 -12.52 -19.30 21.34
C ASP A 207 -11.65 -19.49 20.09
N MET A 208 -12.10 -18.90 18.98
CA MET A 208 -11.42 -18.93 17.69
C MET A 208 -10.08 -18.21 17.75
N TYR A 209 -9.97 -17.13 18.52
CA TYR A 209 -8.73 -16.36 18.61
C TYR A 209 -7.61 -17.19 19.24
N THR A 210 -7.91 -17.90 20.32
CA THR A 210 -6.97 -18.80 20.98
C THR A 210 -6.52 -19.93 20.05
N TYR A 211 -7.45 -20.57 19.32
CA TYR A 211 -7.12 -21.61 18.35
C TYR A 211 -6.22 -21.09 17.22
N VAL A 212 -6.57 -19.94 16.62
CA VAL A 212 -5.80 -19.33 15.53
C VAL A 212 -4.40 -18.95 16.01
N LEU A 213 -4.26 -18.41 17.24
CA LEU A 213 -2.95 -18.10 17.81
C LEU A 213 -2.08 -19.35 17.99
N GLN A 214 -2.66 -20.45 18.47
CA GLN A 214 -1.97 -21.74 18.58
C GLN A 214 -1.54 -22.29 17.22
N LYS A 215 -2.41 -22.18 16.21
CA LYS A 215 -2.10 -22.57 14.83
C LYS A 215 -0.94 -21.77 14.25
N ILE A 216 -0.95 -20.43 14.39
CA ILE A 216 0.16 -19.57 13.96
C ILE A 216 1.44 -19.91 14.72
N SER A 217 1.34 -20.17 16.03
CA SER A 217 2.48 -20.61 16.85
C SER A 217 3.09 -21.92 16.36
N ALA A 218 2.26 -22.90 16.02
CA ALA A 218 2.73 -24.16 15.43
C ALA A 218 3.47 -23.92 14.10
N LEU A 219 2.91 -23.09 13.21
CA LEU A 219 3.54 -22.74 11.93
C LEU A 219 4.89 -22.05 12.12
N ILE A 220 5.01 -21.12 13.08
CA ILE A 220 6.27 -20.45 13.35
C ILE A 220 7.30 -21.44 13.92
N ASN A 221 6.88 -22.33 14.80
CA ASN A 221 7.75 -23.35 15.39
C ASN A 221 8.26 -24.39 14.39
N ASP A 222 7.56 -24.57 13.26
CA ASP A 222 7.84 -25.51 12.16
C ASP A 222 8.92 -25.03 11.16
N GLY A 223 9.54 -23.87 11.39
CA GLY A 223 10.70 -23.45 10.56
C GLY A 223 10.91 -21.96 10.41
N PHE A 224 10.02 -21.14 10.96
CA PHE A 224 10.11 -19.68 10.86
C PHE A 224 10.55 -19.02 12.16
N SER A 225 10.76 -19.75 13.24
CA SER A 225 11.29 -19.20 14.49
C SER A 225 12.71 -18.67 14.30
N SER A 226 12.97 -17.45 14.76
CA SER A 226 14.32 -16.88 14.75
C SER A 226 15.21 -17.41 15.87
N LEU A 227 14.61 -18.02 16.90
CA LEU A 227 15.31 -18.59 18.05
C LEU A 227 15.97 -19.94 17.73
N LYS A 228 15.48 -20.64 16.70
CA LYS A 228 16.02 -21.94 16.28
C LYS A 228 17.06 -21.71 15.16
N PRO A 229 18.32 -22.17 15.33
CA PRO A 229 19.27 -22.18 14.23
C PRO A 229 18.81 -23.17 13.16
N LEU A 230 18.81 -22.76 11.89
CA LEU A 230 18.56 -23.72 10.80
C LEU A 230 19.84 -24.53 10.52
N PRO A 231 19.72 -25.81 10.15
CA PRO A 231 20.83 -26.57 9.60
C PRO A 231 21.45 -25.86 8.39
N LEU A 232 22.76 -26.00 8.21
CA LEU A 232 23.53 -25.34 7.15
C LEU A 232 23.05 -25.65 5.72
N SER A 233 22.27 -26.72 5.54
CA SER A 233 21.72 -27.15 4.24
C SER A 233 20.42 -26.46 3.84
N THR A 234 19.72 -25.80 4.78
CA THR A 234 18.36 -25.30 4.55
C THR A 234 18.37 -23.78 4.52
N GLU A 235 17.93 -23.20 3.39
CA GLU A 235 17.76 -21.76 3.27
C GLU A 235 16.58 -21.27 4.12
N ARG A 236 16.71 -20.08 4.71
CA ARG A 236 15.61 -19.45 5.45
C ARG A 236 14.55 -18.93 4.48
N ASN A 237 13.29 -19.17 4.80
CA ASN A 237 12.14 -18.61 4.09
C ASN A 237 11.34 -17.65 4.99
N ILE A 238 10.46 -16.85 4.41
CA ILE A 238 9.53 -15.97 5.11
C ILE A 238 8.13 -16.59 5.17
N LEU A 239 7.47 -16.43 6.32
CA LEU A 239 6.05 -16.70 6.49
C LEU A 239 5.25 -15.39 6.41
N ARG A 240 4.35 -15.29 5.45
CA ARG A 240 3.40 -14.18 5.33
C ARG A 240 2.05 -14.63 5.87
N ILE A 241 1.53 -13.92 6.86
CA ILE A 241 0.25 -14.23 7.50
C ILE A 241 -0.74 -13.16 7.10
N GLU A 242 -1.91 -13.59 6.67
CA GLU A 242 -3.02 -12.74 6.28
C GLU A 242 -4.22 -13.07 7.16
N LEU A 243 -4.69 -12.10 7.97
CA LEU A 243 -5.90 -12.25 8.76
C LEU A 243 -7.02 -11.39 8.16
N ARG A 244 -8.07 -12.04 7.67
CA ARG A 244 -9.21 -11.35 7.04
C ARG A 244 -10.30 -11.01 8.04
N SER A 245 -10.78 -9.77 7.95
CA SER A 245 -11.92 -9.23 8.71
C SER A 245 -11.90 -9.62 10.18
N LEU A 246 -10.74 -9.49 10.84
CA LEU A 246 -10.55 -9.81 12.26
C LEU A 246 -11.55 -8.98 13.08
N GLY A 247 -12.27 -9.58 14.03
CA GLY A 247 -13.29 -8.87 14.81
C GLY A 247 -14.64 -8.68 14.11
N SER A 248 -14.81 -9.15 12.87
CA SER A 248 -16.15 -9.27 12.28
C SER A 248 -17.02 -10.29 13.06
N GLY A 249 -18.32 -10.30 12.80
CA GLY A 249 -19.27 -11.22 13.46
C GLY A 249 -18.98 -12.72 13.25
N PHE A 250 -18.08 -13.08 12.32
CA PHE A 250 -17.61 -14.44 12.13
C PHE A 250 -16.59 -14.88 13.19
N TRP A 251 -15.87 -13.94 13.79
CA TRP A 251 -14.87 -14.23 14.81
C TRP A 251 -15.53 -14.38 16.18
N ARG A 252 -15.43 -15.57 16.76
CA ARG A 252 -16.00 -15.88 18.08
C ARG A 252 -14.92 -15.89 19.14
N GLY A 253 -14.99 -14.91 20.05
CA GLY A 253 -14.17 -14.85 21.25
C GLY A 253 -14.93 -15.30 22.48
N SER A 254 -14.20 -15.81 23.47
CA SER A 254 -14.76 -16.16 24.78
C SER A 254 -15.05 -14.93 25.65
N ASP A 255 -14.27 -13.85 25.47
CA ASP A 255 -14.34 -12.60 26.21
C ASP A 255 -14.34 -11.39 25.25
N PRO A 256 -14.95 -10.24 25.61
CA PRO A 256 -14.86 -9.02 24.80
C PRO A 256 -13.43 -8.54 24.51
N ASN A 257 -12.46 -8.88 25.36
CA ASN A 257 -11.04 -8.56 25.18
C ASN A 257 -10.24 -9.67 24.49
N ALA A 258 -10.88 -10.76 24.05
CA ALA A 258 -10.18 -11.88 23.40
C ALA A 258 -9.34 -11.42 22.19
N ILE A 259 -9.85 -10.49 21.39
CA ILE A 259 -9.11 -9.87 20.28
C ILE A 259 -7.85 -9.14 20.74
N LEU A 260 -7.89 -8.46 21.90
CA LEU A 260 -6.74 -7.75 22.44
C LEU A 260 -5.69 -8.73 22.96
N MET A 261 -6.11 -9.78 23.67
CA MET A 261 -5.22 -10.85 24.13
C MET A 261 -4.55 -11.56 22.96
N PHE A 262 -5.32 -11.84 21.91
CA PHE A 262 -4.83 -12.40 20.66
C PHE A 262 -3.77 -11.54 20.00
N LEU A 263 -4.06 -10.25 19.77
CA LEU A 263 -3.12 -9.33 19.13
C LEU A 263 -1.85 -9.15 19.97
N HIS A 264 -1.98 -9.11 21.29
CA HIS A 264 -0.84 -9.07 22.19
C HIS A 264 0.04 -10.32 22.05
N GLY A 265 -0.55 -11.51 22.07
CA GLY A 265 0.15 -12.78 21.88
C GLY A 265 0.79 -12.90 20.49
N LEU A 266 0.04 -12.53 19.45
CA LEU A 266 0.51 -12.53 18.06
C LEU A 266 1.71 -11.60 17.88
N ARG A 267 1.65 -10.39 18.43
CA ARG A 267 2.77 -9.44 18.38
C ARG A 267 4.02 -10.02 19.02
N GLY A 268 3.90 -10.63 20.21
CA GLY A 268 5.01 -11.27 20.90
C GLY A 268 5.61 -12.43 20.11
N LEU A 269 4.76 -13.27 19.53
CA LEU A 269 5.15 -14.40 18.69
C LEU A 269 5.92 -13.95 17.44
N LEU A 270 5.45 -12.89 16.77
CA LEU A 270 6.05 -12.40 15.53
C LEU A 270 7.45 -11.80 15.76
N ARG A 271 7.74 -11.21 16.93
CA ARG A 271 9.06 -10.62 17.24
C ARG A 271 10.21 -11.59 17.09
N TYR A 272 9.95 -12.86 17.34
CA TYR A 272 10.95 -13.92 17.33
C TYR A 272 10.73 -14.88 16.16
N SER A 273 10.29 -14.34 15.03
CA SER A 273 10.00 -15.11 13.82
C SER A 273 10.44 -14.39 12.55
N TYR A 274 10.65 -15.16 11.49
CA TYR A 274 10.76 -14.73 10.10
C TYR A 274 9.37 -14.64 9.47
N ALA A 275 8.43 -13.98 10.16
CA ALA A 275 7.06 -13.83 9.69
C ALA A 275 6.61 -12.37 9.69
N ALA A 276 5.74 -12.00 8.75
CA ALA A 276 5.11 -10.68 8.70
C ALA A 276 3.59 -10.86 8.55
N CYS A 277 2.81 -10.08 9.29
CA CYS A 277 1.37 -10.22 9.35
C CYS A 277 0.64 -8.98 8.83
N VAL A 278 -0.34 -9.19 7.96
CA VAL A 278 -1.30 -8.16 7.53
C VAL A 278 -2.68 -8.57 8.01
N ILE A 279 -3.35 -7.65 8.71
CA ILE A 279 -4.67 -7.84 9.29
C ILE A 279 -5.60 -6.84 8.64
N SER A 280 -6.76 -7.29 8.16
CA SER A 280 -7.86 -6.38 7.85
C SER A 280 -8.88 -6.39 8.99
N PHE A 281 -9.38 -5.22 9.35
CA PHE A 281 -10.24 -5.01 10.51
C PHE A 281 -11.41 -4.07 10.13
N PRO A 282 -12.68 -4.50 10.27
CA PRO A 282 -13.84 -3.69 9.92
C PRO A 282 -14.13 -2.66 11.02
N ALA A 283 -13.31 -1.60 11.10
CA ALA A 283 -13.39 -0.57 12.13
C ALA A 283 -14.77 0.13 12.18
N TYR A 284 -15.44 0.24 11.04
CA TYR A 284 -16.80 0.78 10.92
C TYR A 284 -17.87 0.00 11.71
N LEU A 285 -17.60 -1.24 12.14
CA LEU A 285 -18.49 -2.01 13.03
C LEU A 285 -18.33 -1.61 14.50
N TYR A 286 -17.29 -0.83 14.81
CA TYR A 286 -16.93 -0.40 16.16
C TYR A 286 -17.13 1.10 16.33
N GLU A 287 -18.25 1.61 15.82
CA GLU A 287 -18.67 3.00 15.92
C GLU A 287 -20.07 3.08 16.52
N GLU A 288 -20.25 4.00 17.46
CA GLU A 288 -21.55 4.29 18.08
C GLU A 288 -21.82 5.79 17.96
N ALA A 289 -22.95 6.16 17.33
CA ALA A 289 -23.32 7.56 17.08
C ALA A 289 -22.21 8.41 16.40
N GLY A 290 -21.43 7.79 15.49
CA GLY A 290 -20.32 8.46 14.79
C GLY A 290 -19.04 8.61 15.61
N VAL A 291 -18.96 7.97 16.79
CA VAL A 291 -17.76 7.96 17.64
C VAL A 291 -17.16 6.56 17.65
N ARG A 292 -15.86 6.46 17.31
CA ARG A 292 -15.10 5.22 17.38
C ARG A 292 -14.99 4.71 18.82
N LEU A 293 -15.30 3.44 19.04
CA LEU A 293 -15.22 2.80 20.35
C LEU A 293 -13.77 2.74 20.86
N PRO A 294 -13.54 2.86 22.19
CA PRO A 294 -12.18 2.85 22.76
C PRO A 294 -11.36 1.59 22.45
N ILE A 295 -12.03 0.47 22.17
CA ILE A 295 -11.36 -0.80 21.81
C ILE A 295 -10.56 -0.67 20.52
N VAL A 296 -10.99 0.16 19.57
CA VAL A 296 -10.31 0.34 18.29
C VAL A 296 -8.92 0.95 18.51
N ARG A 297 -8.81 2.00 19.34
CA ARG A 297 -7.51 2.56 19.73
C ARG A 297 -6.60 1.56 20.44
N ARG A 298 -7.16 0.64 21.24
CA ARG A 298 -6.38 -0.43 21.88
C ARG A 298 -5.85 -1.42 20.85
N ILE A 299 -6.66 -1.78 19.85
CA ILE A 299 -6.25 -2.62 18.72
C ILE A 299 -5.11 -1.93 17.93
N GLU A 300 -5.29 -0.66 17.56
CA GLU A 300 -4.28 0.16 16.88
C GLU A 300 -2.93 0.20 17.65
N HIS A 301 -2.99 0.27 18.99
CA HIS A 301 -1.80 0.25 19.83
C HIS A 301 -1.06 -1.10 19.81
N LEU A 302 -1.77 -2.21 19.65
CA LEU A 302 -1.19 -3.56 19.60
C LEU A 302 -0.60 -3.91 18.21
N CYS A 303 -0.94 -3.17 17.16
CA CYS A 303 -0.35 -3.31 15.83
C CYS A 303 0.90 -2.41 15.66
N ASP A 304 1.79 -2.73 14.73
CA ASP A 304 3.02 -1.93 14.51
C ASP A 304 2.82 -0.82 13.50
N ALA A 305 1.97 -1.06 12.50
CA ALA A 305 1.49 -0.06 11.55
C ALA A 305 -0.02 -0.15 11.45
N VAL A 306 -0.65 0.99 11.21
CA VAL A 306 -2.10 1.12 11.04
C VAL A 306 -2.36 2.09 9.91
N ILE A 307 -3.09 1.61 8.91
CA ILE A 307 -3.65 2.43 7.83
C ILE A 307 -5.17 2.27 7.81
N GLU A 308 -5.87 3.31 7.41
CA GLU A 308 -7.32 3.30 7.20
C GLU A 308 -7.64 3.69 5.76
N LEU A 309 -8.58 2.95 5.16
CA LEU A 309 -9.14 3.27 3.86
C LEU A 309 -10.47 3.98 4.06
N GLU A 310 -10.60 5.21 3.56
CA GLU A 310 -11.87 5.95 3.52
C GLU A 310 -12.33 6.06 2.07
N SER A 311 -13.26 5.20 1.64
CA SER A 311 -13.86 5.28 0.29
C SER A 311 -14.85 6.42 0.17
N PHE A 312 -14.84 7.13 -0.97
CA PHE A 312 -15.85 8.16 -1.26
C PHE A 312 -17.26 7.58 -1.42
N GLU A 313 -17.37 6.35 -1.90
CA GLU A 313 -18.66 5.63 -2.04
C GLU A 313 -19.25 5.21 -0.69
N GLY A 314 -18.40 5.01 0.33
CA GLY A 314 -18.81 4.59 1.67
C GLY A 314 -19.25 5.74 2.59
N SER A 315 -19.17 6.99 2.14
CA SER A 315 -19.21 8.19 2.99
C SER A 315 -20.59 8.64 3.51
N ASN A 316 -21.59 7.76 3.53
CA ASN A 316 -22.96 8.10 3.95
C ASN A 316 -23.15 8.27 5.48
N ALA A 317 -22.14 8.06 6.32
CA ALA A 317 -22.28 8.19 7.77
C ALA A 317 -21.65 9.47 8.34
N THR A 318 -20.44 9.83 7.94
CA THR A 318 -19.76 11.08 8.34
C THR A 318 -18.51 11.21 7.46
N PRO A 319 -18.58 11.85 6.29
CA PRO A 319 -17.38 12.12 5.52
C PRO A 319 -16.41 12.91 6.39
N SER A 320 -15.12 12.61 6.34
CA SER A 320 -14.13 13.53 6.91
C SER A 320 -14.41 14.95 6.40
N SER A 321 -14.20 15.98 7.23
CA SER A 321 -14.62 17.36 6.91
C SER A 321 -14.12 17.88 5.54
N ILE A 322 -13.07 17.26 5.02
CA ILE A 322 -12.48 17.49 3.70
C ILE A 322 -13.35 16.89 2.59
N VAL A 323 -13.77 15.62 2.70
CA VAL A 323 -14.72 14.97 1.76
C VAL A 323 -16.05 15.74 1.74
N ALA A 324 -16.54 16.16 2.92
CA ALA A 324 -17.79 16.90 3.04
C ALA A 324 -17.78 18.26 2.30
N ARG A 325 -16.64 18.96 2.28
CA ARG A 325 -16.49 20.21 1.51
C ARG A 325 -16.41 19.98 0.01
N GLN A 326 -15.81 18.87 -0.41
CA GLN A 326 -15.63 18.55 -1.83
C GLN A 326 -16.91 18.08 -2.50
N ILE A 327 -17.76 17.34 -1.78
CA ILE A 327 -19.08 16.93 -2.27
C ILE A 327 -20.02 18.15 -2.45
N LYS A 328 -19.85 19.21 -1.65
CA LYS A 328 -20.71 20.42 -1.67
C LYS A 328 -20.27 21.52 -2.64
N GLY A 329 -19.05 21.49 -3.17
CA GLY A 329 -18.54 22.52 -4.10
C GLY A 329 -18.55 22.06 -5.56
N GLU A 330 -18.76 22.98 -6.50
CA GLU A 330 -18.73 22.79 -7.98
C GLU A 330 -17.38 22.26 -8.54
N ALA A 331 -16.47 21.77 -7.69
CA ALA A 331 -15.20 21.13 -8.04
C ALA A 331 -15.35 19.63 -8.40
N ALA A 332 -16.56 19.19 -8.75
CA ALA A 332 -16.90 17.81 -9.08
C ALA A 332 -16.14 17.22 -10.29
N SER A 333 -15.44 18.05 -11.08
CA SER A 333 -14.64 17.57 -12.23
C SER A 333 -13.31 16.92 -11.83
N THR A 334 -12.73 17.27 -10.67
CA THR A 334 -11.44 16.70 -10.20
C THR A 334 -11.65 15.50 -9.27
N SER A 335 -12.83 15.41 -8.63
CA SER A 335 -13.23 14.31 -7.75
C SER A 335 -13.36 12.95 -8.48
N GLN A 336 -13.33 12.93 -9.82
CA GLN A 336 -13.37 11.69 -10.60
C GLN A 336 -12.05 10.91 -10.65
N GLU A 337 -10.93 11.48 -10.17
CA GLU A 337 -9.63 10.80 -10.26
C GLU A 337 -9.37 9.79 -9.13
N TYR A 338 -9.89 10.07 -7.93
CA TYR A 338 -9.62 9.29 -6.73
C TYR A 338 -10.85 8.53 -6.24
N HIS A 339 -10.61 7.37 -5.63
CA HIS A 339 -11.68 6.50 -5.10
C HIS A 339 -11.82 6.63 -3.57
N GLY A 340 -10.83 7.20 -2.90
CA GLY A 340 -10.85 7.44 -1.47
C GLY A 340 -9.54 8.00 -0.91
N PHE A 341 -9.54 8.26 0.39
CA PHE A 341 -8.36 8.66 1.16
C PHE A 341 -7.71 7.47 1.88
N LEU A 342 -6.40 7.55 2.03
CA LEU A 342 -5.62 6.62 2.84
C LEU A 342 -5.06 7.39 4.03
N HIS A 343 -5.53 7.05 5.24
CA HIS A 343 -5.06 7.67 6.47
C HIS A 343 -3.99 6.81 7.12
N ILE A 344 -2.94 7.45 7.63
CA ILE A 344 -1.88 6.77 8.36
C ILE A 344 -2.04 7.10 9.84
N HIS A 345 -2.54 6.13 10.61
CA HIS A 345 -2.67 6.26 12.06
C HIS A 345 -1.37 5.92 12.79
N LYS A 346 -0.63 4.94 12.27
CA LYS A 346 0.62 4.47 12.90
C LYS A 346 1.59 3.90 11.87
N LEU A 347 2.87 4.19 12.04
CA LEU A 347 3.96 3.67 11.22
C LEU A 347 4.87 2.72 12.00
N PRO A 348 5.52 1.75 11.34
CA PRO A 348 6.44 0.84 12.01
C PRO A 348 7.63 1.58 12.64
N ARG A 349 7.86 1.29 13.93
CA ARG A 349 8.98 1.81 14.72
C ARG A 349 9.74 0.68 15.43
N LEU A 350 9.88 -0.45 14.75
CA LEU A 350 10.68 -1.54 15.29
C LEU A 350 12.13 -1.05 15.38
N ASN A 351 12.90 -1.43 16.40
CA ASN A 351 14.32 -1.09 16.62
C ASN A 351 14.72 0.40 16.42
N SER A 352 13.77 1.33 16.40
CA SER A 352 14.00 2.76 16.15
C SER A 352 12.93 3.58 16.87
N LEU A 353 13.31 4.73 17.43
CA LEU A 353 12.37 5.65 18.05
C LEU A 353 11.53 6.43 17.02
N THR A 354 11.99 6.47 15.78
CA THR A 354 11.37 7.21 14.68
C THR A 354 11.02 6.29 13.52
N ALA A 355 9.89 6.56 12.86
CA ALA A 355 9.48 5.83 11.68
C ALA A 355 10.35 6.21 10.47
N SER A 356 10.60 5.25 9.58
CA SER A 356 11.48 5.47 8.42
C SER A 356 10.83 6.30 7.30
N MET A 357 9.49 6.41 7.29
CA MET A 357 8.73 7.12 6.24
C MET A 357 9.24 8.55 6.02
N GLY A 358 9.40 9.36 7.07
CA GLY A 358 9.73 10.79 6.93
C GLY A 358 11.09 11.09 6.28
N ARG A 359 11.96 10.08 6.10
CA ARG A 359 13.27 10.22 5.43
C ARG A 359 13.36 9.51 4.09
N LEU A 360 12.61 8.43 3.91
CA LEU A 360 12.69 7.58 2.72
C LEU A 360 11.51 7.75 1.77
N SER A 361 10.35 8.21 2.26
CA SER A 361 9.13 8.25 1.46
C SER A 361 9.13 9.42 0.49
N LEU A 362 9.02 9.11 -0.79
CA LEU A 362 8.87 10.11 -1.84
C LEU A 362 7.52 10.83 -1.75
N LEU A 363 6.48 10.14 -1.28
CA LEU A 363 5.14 10.71 -1.07
C LEU A 363 5.11 11.76 0.07
N HIS A 364 6.11 11.78 0.94
CA HIS A 364 6.23 12.76 2.04
C HIS A 364 7.18 13.94 1.71
N THR A 365 8.07 13.80 0.73
CA THR A 365 9.17 14.77 0.50
C THR A 365 8.73 16.18 0.06
N GLY A 366 7.45 16.39 -0.30
CA GLY A 366 6.91 17.67 -0.77
C GLY A 366 6.42 18.64 0.31
N GLY A 367 6.72 18.42 1.59
CA GLY A 367 6.24 19.29 2.69
C GLY A 367 4.74 19.16 3.00
N GLY A 368 4.07 18.14 2.45
CA GLY A 368 2.69 17.79 2.77
C GLY A 368 2.58 17.04 4.11
N SER A 369 1.42 17.14 4.75
CA SER A 369 1.08 16.30 5.91
C SER A 369 1.05 14.83 5.52
N ALA A 370 1.48 13.94 6.42
CA ALA A 370 1.48 12.48 6.21
C ALA A 370 0.08 11.92 5.86
N ASN A 371 -0.99 12.64 6.19
CA ASN A 371 -2.38 12.25 5.92
C ASN A 371 -2.99 12.89 4.66
N ASN A 372 -2.17 13.46 3.77
CA ASN A 372 -2.62 13.94 2.47
C ASN A 372 -2.44 12.86 1.40
N LEU A 373 -2.94 11.63 1.63
CA LEU A 373 -2.81 10.54 0.67
C LEU A 373 -4.19 10.13 0.16
N ALA A 374 -4.30 9.98 -1.16
CA ALA A 374 -5.48 9.43 -1.81
C ALA A 374 -5.09 8.18 -2.58
N PHE A 375 -6.04 7.25 -2.68
CA PHE A 375 -5.89 6.06 -3.49
C PHE A 375 -6.84 6.07 -4.69
N ARG A 376 -6.41 5.41 -5.75
CA ARG A 376 -7.25 5.15 -6.92
C ARG A 376 -7.06 3.72 -7.38
N LEU A 377 -8.19 3.08 -7.70
CA LEU A 377 -8.23 1.77 -8.31
C LEU A 377 -8.48 1.94 -9.81
N ARG A 378 -7.46 1.70 -10.64
CA ARG A 378 -7.62 1.64 -12.11
C ARG A 378 -7.75 0.18 -12.54
N ARG A 379 -8.12 -0.05 -13.81
CA ARG A 379 -8.30 -1.40 -14.39
C ARG A 379 -7.13 -2.37 -14.12
N LYS A 380 -5.90 -1.84 -14.10
CA LYS A 380 -4.67 -2.63 -13.99
C LYS A 380 -3.91 -2.46 -12.68
N LYS A 381 -4.13 -1.38 -11.93
CA LYS A 381 -3.25 -1.01 -10.81
C LYS A 381 -4.01 -0.28 -9.71
N PHE A 382 -3.63 -0.57 -8.48
CA PHE A 382 -3.96 0.23 -7.31
C PHE A 382 -2.79 1.19 -7.04
N SER A 383 -3.04 2.49 -7.00
CA SER A 383 -2.00 3.50 -6.75
C SER A 383 -2.38 4.41 -5.59
N ILE A 384 -1.37 4.82 -4.83
CA ILE A 384 -1.47 5.78 -3.72
C ILE A 384 -0.62 6.98 -4.10
N GLU A 385 -1.20 8.18 -4.00
CA GLU A 385 -0.57 9.42 -4.41
C GLU A 385 -0.85 10.52 -3.37
N THR A 386 -0.01 11.56 -3.36
CA THR A 386 -0.26 12.74 -2.56
C THR A 386 -1.48 13.46 -3.10
N TYR A 387 -2.48 13.65 -2.25
CA TYR A 387 -3.68 14.39 -2.58
C TYR A 387 -3.39 15.88 -2.61
N HIS A 388 -3.71 16.53 -3.73
CA HIS A 388 -3.65 17.97 -3.89
C HIS A 388 -5.07 18.51 -4.05
N LEU A 389 -5.40 19.54 -3.26
CA LEU A 389 -6.65 20.27 -3.46
C LEU A 389 -6.65 20.87 -4.88
N PRO A 390 -7.77 20.76 -5.62
CA PRO A 390 -7.90 21.45 -6.89
C PRO A 390 -7.71 22.95 -6.67
N ILE A 391 -7.01 23.61 -7.60
CA ILE A 391 -6.81 25.07 -7.56
C ILE A 391 -8.21 25.70 -7.64
N GLU A 392 -8.57 26.52 -6.65
CA GLU A 392 -9.85 27.23 -6.65
C GLU A 392 -9.93 28.08 -7.92
N GLY A 393 -11.03 27.90 -8.67
CA GLY A 393 -11.34 28.69 -9.86
C GLY A 393 -10.71 28.20 -11.15
N GLY A 394 -10.84 26.89 -11.45
CA GLY A 394 -10.73 26.21 -12.77
C GLY A 394 -9.88 26.85 -13.88
N VAL A 395 -9.19 26.06 -14.69
CA VAL A 395 -8.39 26.58 -15.83
C VAL A 395 -9.20 27.46 -16.81
N THR A 396 -10.54 27.37 -16.78
CA THR A 396 -11.50 28.20 -17.51
C THR A 396 -11.81 29.58 -16.91
N GLU A 397 -11.43 29.86 -15.65
CA GLU A 397 -11.78 31.10 -14.94
C GLU A 397 -10.68 32.16 -15.01
N ARG A 398 -9.93 32.20 -16.12
CA ARG A 398 -9.11 33.37 -16.44
C ARG A 398 -10.06 34.53 -16.73
N ARG A 399 -10.44 35.30 -15.71
CA ARG A 399 -11.13 36.59 -15.83
C ARG A 399 -10.25 37.54 -16.64
N VAL A 400 -10.43 37.53 -17.96
CA VAL A 400 -10.08 38.68 -18.78
C VAL A 400 -11.16 39.71 -18.48
N PRO A 401 -10.85 40.89 -17.89
CA PRO A 401 -11.86 41.90 -17.68
C PRO A 401 -12.43 42.30 -19.05
N ALA A 402 -13.74 42.16 -19.21
CA ALA A 402 -14.43 42.62 -20.42
C ALA A 402 -14.26 44.13 -20.53
N LYS A 403 -13.90 44.61 -21.72
CA LYS A 403 -13.92 46.03 -22.07
C LYS A 403 -15.37 46.52 -21.96
N GLU A 404 -15.65 47.40 -21.00
CA GLU A 404 -16.93 48.09 -20.94
C GLU A 404 -17.04 49.04 -22.15
N GLU A 405 -17.97 48.75 -23.05
CA GLU A 405 -18.40 49.68 -24.09
C GLU A 405 -19.28 50.76 -23.45
N SER A 406 -18.80 52.00 -23.52
CA SER A 406 -19.47 53.19 -23.02
C SER A 406 -20.78 53.46 -23.79
N SER A 407 -21.92 53.21 -23.16
CA SER A 407 -23.21 53.73 -23.65
C SER A 407 -23.46 55.12 -23.07
N THR A 408 -23.53 56.08 -23.98
CA THR A 408 -23.80 57.50 -23.76
C THR A 408 -25.17 57.75 -23.14
N SER A 409 -25.21 58.40 -21.98
CA SER A 409 -26.41 59.11 -21.49
C SER A 409 -26.12 60.61 -21.41
N ARG A 410 -26.98 61.40 -22.06
CA ARG A 410 -26.91 62.86 -22.17
C ARG A 410 -27.38 63.50 -20.87
N LEU A 411 -26.59 64.41 -20.31
CA LEU A 411 -26.99 65.36 -19.26
C LEU A 411 -27.51 66.67 -19.90
N PRO A 412 -28.49 67.36 -19.30
CA PRO A 412 -28.75 68.75 -19.60
C PRO A 412 -27.87 69.67 -18.73
N SER A 413 -27.48 70.78 -19.35
CA SER A 413 -26.61 71.85 -18.86
C SER A 413 -27.18 72.65 -17.69
N GLY A 414 -26.34 72.92 -16.68
CA GLY A 414 -26.55 73.96 -15.67
C GLY A 414 -25.24 74.29 -14.96
N ALA A 415 -24.79 75.54 -15.09
CA ALA A 415 -23.49 76.05 -14.69
C ALA A 415 -23.34 76.26 -13.16
N GLY A 416 -22.10 76.18 -12.66
CA GLY A 416 -21.76 76.59 -11.28
C GLY A 416 -20.29 76.42 -10.94
N CYS A 417 -19.56 77.54 -10.94
CA CYS A 417 -18.14 77.74 -10.66
C CYS A 417 -17.76 77.53 -9.18
N GLY A 418 -16.56 77.00 -8.87
CA GLY A 418 -16.01 77.07 -7.50
C GLY A 418 -14.78 76.20 -7.21
N SER A 419 -13.61 76.82 -7.36
CA SER A 419 -12.25 76.50 -6.87
C SER A 419 -12.05 75.67 -5.57
N THR A 420 -11.06 74.76 -5.62
CA THR A 420 -10.24 74.15 -4.52
C THR A 420 -9.51 75.21 -3.64
N PRO A 421 -8.79 74.95 -2.49
CA PRO A 421 -8.12 73.71 -2.01
C PRO A 421 -7.90 73.48 -0.46
N GLY A 422 -7.44 72.27 -0.06
CA GLY A 422 -6.60 71.96 1.13
C GLY A 422 -7.27 72.00 2.53
N ARG A 423 -6.87 71.24 3.57
CA ARG A 423 -5.69 70.40 3.88
C ARG A 423 -6.03 69.46 5.07
N LYS A 424 -5.37 68.30 5.07
CA LYS A 424 -4.95 67.34 6.14
C LYS A 424 -5.44 67.53 7.60
N ASP A 425 -5.86 66.42 8.21
CA ASP A 425 -5.11 65.85 9.35
C ASP A 425 -5.24 64.31 9.43
N PRO A 426 -4.14 63.55 9.64
CA PRO A 426 -4.18 62.13 9.94
C PRO A 426 -4.04 61.89 11.45
N LEU A 427 -5.04 61.23 12.04
CA LEU A 427 -5.10 60.84 13.47
C LEU A 427 -5.56 61.96 14.42
N GLU A 428 -6.87 62.07 14.61
CA GLU A 428 -7.43 62.49 15.90
C GLU A 428 -8.17 61.28 16.52
N PHE A 429 -7.52 60.79 17.59
CA PHE A 429 -7.84 59.82 18.64
C PHE A 429 -8.95 58.77 18.48
#